data_AF-A0AAD4MQR3-F1
#
_entry.id   AF-A0AAD4MQR3-F1
#
_cell.length_a   1.000
_cell.length_b   1.000
_cell.length_c   1.000
_cell.angle_alpha   90.00
_cell.angle_beta   90.00
_cell.angle_gamma   90.00
#
_symmetry.space_group_name_H-M   'P 1'
#
loop_
_entity.id
_entity.type
_entity.pdbx_description
1 polymer ?
#
loop_
_entity_poly.entity_id
_entity_poly.type
_entity_poly.pdbx_seq_one_letter_code
_entity_poly.pdbx_strand_id
1 'polypeptide(L)'
;MLVLDADTGVVNPNHCIEEWIDDRVDLIFYERFFNWEIASGNYLVRNTEFAREFLMKWANWQYMQPQNWNGADNGVLQAHGWVRDGFITSDGWCEREINIDGWSSPFTKMFNTTECGREYSGWHWRNEKRLGADAIRIQLSNFERSSGRTYPPEARVHAYLSEPDVGECYPNCDKDT
;
A
#
# COMPACT_ATOMS: atom_id res chain seq x y z
N MET A 1 7.56 11.95 11.57
CA MET A 1 6.40 12.85 11.50
C MET A 1 5.16 11.98 11.39
N LEU A 2 4.11 12.31 12.15
CA LEU A 2 2.79 11.69 12.05
C LEU A 2 1.88 12.68 11.32
N VAL A 3 1.31 12.25 10.19
CA VAL A 3 0.31 13.01 9.44
C VAL A 3 -1.06 12.45 9.79
N LEU A 4 -1.97 13.36 10.13
CA LEU A 4 -3.36 13.02 10.41
C LEU A 4 -4.31 13.96 9.66
N ASP A 5 -5.30 13.39 9.00
CA ASP A 5 -6.42 14.13 8.43
C ASP A 5 -7.30 14.70 9.56
N ALA A 6 -7.95 15.83 9.26
CA ALA A 6 -8.78 16.54 10.22
C ALA A 6 -10.02 15.75 10.69
N ASP A 7 -10.41 14.72 9.96
CA ASP A 7 -11.53 13.82 10.27
C ASP A 7 -11.07 12.49 10.91
N THR A 8 -9.81 12.40 11.35
CA THR A 8 -9.28 11.23 12.04
C THR A 8 -9.34 11.38 13.56
N GLY A 9 -9.89 10.36 14.24
CA GLY A 9 -10.05 10.33 15.70
C GLY A 9 -9.31 9.17 16.37
N VAL A 10 -8.81 9.39 17.59
CA VAL A 10 -8.16 8.35 18.40
C VAL A 10 -9.22 7.49 19.09
N VAL A 11 -9.27 6.20 18.75
CA VAL A 11 -10.25 5.25 19.31
C VAL A 11 -9.73 4.47 20.52
N ASN A 12 -8.41 4.37 20.70
CA ASN A 12 -7.79 3.67 21.81
C ASN A 12 -6.68 4.52 22.46
N PRO A 13 -7.03 5.43 23.38
CA PRO A 13 -6.07 6.36 23.99
C PRO A 13 -5.16 5.71 25.04
N ASN A 14 -5.36 4.42 25.35
CA ASN A 14 -4.58 3.69 26.35
C ASN A 14 -3.34 3.01 25.76
N HIS A 15 -3.13 3.11 24.45
CA HIS A 15 -1.95 2.58 23.75
C HIS A 15 -1.14 3.70 23.13
N CYS A 16 0.18 3.52 23.11
CA CYS A 16 1.10 4.47 22.51
C CYS A 16 1.23 4.18 21.00
N ILE A 17 1.40 5.22 20.18
CA ILE A 17 1.56 5.05 18.72
C ILE A 17 2.88 4.34 18.40
N GLU A 18 3.87 4.47 19.28
CA GLU A 18 5.18 3.84 19.22
C GLU A 18 5.11 2.31 19.21
N GLU A 19 4.04 1.72 19.75
CA GLU A 19 3.80 0.26 19.68
C GLU A 19 3.62 -0.23 18.23
N TRP A 20 3.26 0.68 17.32
CA TRP A 20 2.93 0.41 15.92
C TRP A 20 3.98 0.96 14.94
N ILE A 21 5.05 1.58 15.44
CA ILE A 21 6.16 2.05 14.62
C ILE A 21 7.10 0.87 14.33
N ASP A 22 7.31 0.59 13.05
CA ASP A 22 8.34 -0.35 12.59
C ASP A 22 9.63 0.42 12.26
N ASP A 23 10.69 0.15 13.01
CA ASP A 23 11.96 0.85 12.88
C ASP A 23 12.81 0.38 11.68
N ARG A 24 12.32 -0.59 10.92
CA ARG A 24 12.97 -1.09 9.69
C ARG A 24 12.54 -0.34 8.43
N VAL A 25 11.48 0.46 8.51
CA VAL A 25 10.90 1.16 7.35
C VAL A 25 10.94 2.68 7.50
N ASP A 26 10.92 3.35 6.35
CA ASP A 26 10.94 4.81 6.25
C ASP A 26 9.55 5.45 6.20
N LEU A 27 8.55 4.73 5.68
CA LEU A 27 7.16 5.16 5.59
C LEU A 27 6.24 4.03 6.05
N ILE A 28 5.19 4.39 6.78
CA ILE A 28 4.12 3.46 7.20
C ILE A 28 2.79 4.09 6.79
N PHE A 29 2.12 3.40 5.88
CA PHE A 29 0.74 3.66 5.51
C PHE A 29 -0.17 2.57 6.08
N TYR A 30 -1.48 2.77 5.97
CA TYR A 30 -2.47 1.78 6.38
C TYR A 30 -3.57 1.67 5.33
N GLU A 31 -4.22 0.51 5.31
CA GLU A 31 -5.32 0.19 4.41
C GLU A 31 -6.66 0.67 4.97
N ARG A 32 -7.52 1.24 4.13
CA ARG A 32 -8.88 1.65 4.50
C ARG A 32 -9.79 0.43 4.58
N PHE A 33 -10.62 0.37 5.62
CA PHE A 33 -11.50 -0.78 5.84
C PHE A 33 -12.64 -0.93 4.81
N PHE A 34 -13.10 0.17 4.21
CA PHE A 34 -14.34 0.21 3.43
C PHE A 34 -14.15 0.03 1.93
N ASN A 35 -12.95 0.29 1.43
CA ASN A 35 -12.60 0.18 0.02
C ASN A 35 -11.18 -0.35 -0.23
N TRP A 36 -10.46 -0.79 0.82
CA TRP A 36 -9.19 -1.52 0.73
C TRP A 36 -8.07 -0.76 0.00
N GLU A 37 -8.22 0.56 -0.10
CA GLU A 37 -7.19 1.44 -0.61
C GLU A 37 -6.19 1.78 0.48
N ILE A 38 -4.93 1.94 0.11
CA ILE A 38 -3.95 2.57 0.99
C ILE A 38 -4.37 4.02 1.23
N ALA A 39 -4.52 4.40 2.49
CA ALA A 39 -4.94 5.73 2.87
C ALA A 39 -3.79 6.73 2.75
N SER A 40 -3.98 7.76 1.91
CA SER A 40 -3.13 8.94 1.86
C SER A 40 -3.28 9.88 3.06
N GLY A 41 -4.44 9.83 3.72
CA GLY A 41 -4.83 10.80 4.74
C GLY A 41 -4.08 10.69 6.07
N ASN A 42 -3.57 9.50 6.41
CA ASN A 42 -2.77 9.34 7.62
C ASN A 42 -1.58 8.42 7.37
N TYR A 43 -0.40 8.83 7.82
CA TYR A 43 0.82 8.03 7.67
C TYR A 43 1.89 8.47 8.65
N LEU A 44 2.83 7.57 8.91
CA LEU A 44 4.06 7.86 9.63
C LEU A 44 5.21 7.94 8.63
N VAL A 45 6.07 8.94 8.81
CA VAL A 45 7.24 9.13 7.96
C VAL A 45 8.49 9.39 8.80
N ARG A 46 9.55 8.63 8.55
CA ARG A 46 10.87 8.84 9.12
C ARG A 46 11.55 9.99 8.40
N ASN A 47 12.35 10.77 9.12
CA ASN A 47 13.14 11.84 8.50
C ASN A 47 14.42 11.27 7.85
N THR A 48 14.27 10.64 6.69
CA THR A 48 15.38 10.13 5.86
C THR A 48 15.41 10.81 4.51
N GLU A 49 16.51 10.66 3.77
CA GLU A 49 16.60 11.15 2.40
C GLU A 49 15.57 10.50 1.49
N PHE A 50 15.47 9.17 1.52
CA PHE A 50 14.45 8.40 0.81
C PHE A 50 13.03 8.93 1.07
N ALA A 51 12.64 9.08 2.33
CA ALA A 51 11.30 9.53 2.68
C ALA A 51 10.99 10.95 2.21
N ARG A 52 11.96 11.86 2.30
CA ARG A 52 11.80 13.23 1.79
C ARG A 52 11.66 13.25 0.28
N GLU A 53 12.45 12.47 -0.44
CA GLU A 53 12.33 12.34 -1.88
C GLU A 53 10.98 11.74 -2.29
N PHE A 54 10.52 10.71 -1.60
CA PHE A 54 9.21 10.12 -1.81
C PHE A 54 8.10 11.17 -1.66
N LEU A 55 8.07 11.90 -0.54
CA LEU A 55 7.05 12.92 -0.30
C LEU A 55 7.09 14.04 -1.35
N MET A 56 8.29 14.46 -1.79
CA MET A 56 8.43 15.47 -2.84
C MET A 56 7.94 14.96 -4.20
N LYS A 57 8.26 13.72 -4.58
CA LYS A 57 7.77 13.10 -5.81
C LYS A 57 6.24 12.96 -5.78
N TRP A 58 5.69 12.49 -4.66
CA TRP A 58 4.25 12.36 -4.46
C TRP A 58 3.53 13.71 -4.55
N ALA A 59 4.03 14.74 -3.84
CA ALA A 59 3.45 16.09 -3.87
C ALA A 59 3.52 16.74 -5.27
N ASN A 60 4.62 16.53 -6.00
CA ASN A 60 4.80 17.11 -7.33
C ASN A 60 3.78 16.58 -8.35
N TRP A 61 3.13 15.44 -8.10
CA TRP A 61 2.09 14.92 -8.98
C TRP A 61 0.90 15.87 -9.13
N GLN A 62 0.62 16.70 -8.13
CA GLN A 62 -0.41 17.73 -8.21
C GLN A 62 -0.27 18.63 -9.46
N TYR A 63 0.95 18.78 -9.99
CA TYR A 63 1.24 19.57 -11.19
C TYR A 63 1.28 18.76 -12.48
N MET A 64 1.24 17.42 -12.40
CA MET A 64 1.37 16.50 -13.52
C MET A 64 0.09 15.70 -13.80
N GLN A 65 -0.91 15.79 -12.93
CA GLN A 65 -2.16 15.06 -13.05
C GLN A 65 -2.91 15.37 -14.37
N PRO A 66 -3.34 14.35 -15.14
CA PRO A 66 -4.18 14.54 -16.32
C PRO A 66 -5.51 15.20 -15.97
N GLN A 67 -6.04 16.06 -16.84
CA GLN A 67 -7.32 16.77 -16.63
C GLN A 67 -8.53 15.85 -16.32
N ASN A 68 -8.47 14.58 -16.74
CA ASN A 68 -9.55 13.60 -16.55
C ASN A 68 -9.24 12.54 -15.47
N TRP A 69 -8.26 12.77 -14.60
CA TRP A 69 -7.94 11.86 -13.50
C TRP A 69 -8.78 12.16 -12.26
N ASN A 70 -9.44 11.14 -11.73
CA ASN A 70 -10.18 11.18 -10.47
C ASN A 70 -9.45 10.31 -9.45
N GLY A 71 -8.84 10.91 -8.44
CA GLY A 71 -8.08 10.17 -7.42
C GLY A 71 -7.18 11.02 -6.53
N ALA A 72 -6.86 12.26 -6.95
CA ALA A 72 -6.03 13.21 -6.19
C ALA A 72 -4.78 12.54 -5.59
N ASP A 73 -4.47 12.80 -4.33
CA ASP A 73 -3.36 12.24 -3.58
C ASP A 73 -3.44 10.70 -3.41
N ASN A 74 -4.61 10.16 -3.08
CA ASN A 74 -4.85 8.74 -2.83
C ASN A 74 -4.61 7.89 -4.10
N GLY A 75 -5.10 8.35 -5.24
CA GLY A 75 -4.90 7.68 -6.53
C GLY A 75 -3.45 7.67 -7.00
N VAL A 76 -2.65 8.67 -6.60
CA VAL A 76 -1.20 8.68 -6.91
C VAL A 76 -0.45 7.70 -6.06
N LEU A 77 -0.82 7.62 -4.77
CA LEU A 77 -0.25 6.64 -3.85
C LEU A 77 -0.51 5.21 -4.34
N GLN A 78 -1.71 4.94 -4.87
CA GLN A 78 -2.04 3.66 -5.50
C GLN A 78 -1.30 3.44 -6.82
N ALA A 79 -1.05 4.48 -7.61
CA ALA A 79 -0.30 4.35 -8.86
C ALA A 79 1.21 4.19 -8.62
N HIS A 80 1.74 4.65 -7.49
CA HIS A 80 3.11 4.38 -7.06
C HIS A 80 3.20 2.90 -6.63
N GLY A 81 3.71 2.05 -7.51
CA GLY A 81 3.80 0.59 -7.36
C GLY A 81 4.61 0.06 -6.17
N TRP A 82 5.01 0.89 -5.23
CA TRP A 82 5.73 0.52 -4.00
C TRP A 82 4.78 0.03 -2.90
N VAL A 83 3.50 0.36 -2.99
CA VAL A 83 2.48 -0.20 -2.11
C VAL A 83 1.61 -1.11 -2.97
N ARG A 84 1.69 -2.41 -2.67
CA ARG A 84 0.78 -3.38 -3.25
C ARG A 84 -0.64 -2.94 -2.86
N ASP A 85 -1.53 -2.76 -3.84
CA ASP A 85 -2.96 -2.47 -3.66
C ASP A 85 -3.79 -3.63 -4.24
N GLY A 86 -4.95 -3.93 -3.65
CA GLY A 86 -5.88 -4.95 -4.14
C GLY A 86 -6.32 -4.73 -5.59
N PHE A 87 -6.37 -3.46 -6.01
CA PHE A 87 -6.61 -3.03 -7.39
C PHE A 87 -5.54 -3.53 -8.38
N ILE A 88 -4.30 -3.71 -7.92
CA ILE A 88 -3.12 -4.05 -8.74
C ILE A 88 -2.92 -5.56 -8.82
N THR A 89 -3.29 -6.31 -7.78
CA THR A 89 -2.83 -7.70 -7.58
C THR A 89 -3.89 -8.72 -7.17
N SER A 90 -5.19 -8.40 -7.20
CA SER A 90 -6.27 -9.30 -6.76
C SER A 90 -6.17 -9.72 -5.27
N ASP A 91 -6.97 -10.71 -4.84
CA ASP A 91 -7.27 -11.01 -3.43
C ASP A 91 -6.36 -12.04 -2.73
N GLY A 92 -5.21 -12.39 -3.32
CA GLY A 92 -4.31 -13.40 -2.79
C GLY A 92 -3.19 -12.86 -1.89
N TRP A 93 -2.96 -13.44 -0.71
CA TRP A 93 -2.02 -12.92 0.30
C TRP A 93 -0.86 -13.89 0.62
N CYS A 94 0.30 -13.43 1.12
CA CYS A 94 1.39 -14.31 1.61
C CYS A 94 1.89 -13.89 3.00
N GLU A 95 2.67 -14.72 3.70
CA GLU A 95 3.12 -14.45 5.09
C GLU A 95 3.93 -13.15 5.28
N ARG A 96 4.38 -12.51 4.20
CA ARG A 96 5.11 -11.24 4.23
C ARG A 96 4.25 -10.01 3.85
N GLU A 97 2.96 -10.19 3.62
CA GLU A 97 2.07 -9.11 3.17
C GLU A 97 0.64 -9.22 3.72
N ILE A 98 0.01 -8.07 3.94
CA ILE A 98 -1.41 -7.88 4.26
C ILE A 98 -2.00 -7.03 3.13
N ASN A 99 -2.85 -7.59 2.26
CA ASN A 99 -3.51 -6.87 1.15
C ASN A 99 -4.64 -7.68 0.48
N ILE A 100 -5.75 -7.05 0.04
CA ILE A 100 -6.94 -7.65 -0.62
C ILE A 100 -7.62 -6.69 -1.61
N ASP A 101 -8.06 -7.15 -2.79
CA ASP A 101 -9.46 -6.89 -3.24
C ASP A 101 -10.02 -7.89 -4.29
N GLY A 102 -11.33 -8.16 -4.17
CA GLY A 102 -12.28 -8.79 -5.11
C GLY A 102 -12.62 -10.28 -4.93
N TRP A 103 -13.71 -10.78 -4.32
CA TRP A 103 -14.80 -10.27 -3.48
C TRP A 103 -15.14 -11.40 -2.48
N SER A 104 -14.40 -11.45 -1.39
CA SER A 104 -14.67 -12.12 -0.11
C SER A 104 -13.55 -11.62 0.80
N SER A 105 -13.89 -10.88 1.87
CA SER A 105 -12.92 -10.44 2.89
C SER A 105 -11.90 -11.54 3.14
N PRO A 106 -10.58 -11.29 3.22
CA PRO A 106 -9.64 -12.37 3.54
C PRO A 106 -9.88 -12.83 4.98
N PHE A 107 -10.74 -12.13 5.72
CA PHE A 107 -11.19 -12.50 7.03
C PHE A 107 -12.51 -13.23 6.91
N THR A 108 -12.61 -14.29 7.68
CA THR A 108 -13.85 -15.04 7.84
C THR A 108 -14.90 -14.26 8.63
N LYS A 109 -14.48 -13.24 9.40
CA LYS A 109 -15.35 -12.38 10.22
C LYS A 109 -14.77 -10.96 10.40
N MET A 110 -15.62 -10.01 10.79
CA MET A 110 -15.19 -8.67 11.21
C MET A 110 -14.27 -8.73 12.43
N PHE A 111 -13.35 -7.78 12.51
CA PHE A 111 -12.42 -7.66 13.63
C PHE A 111 -13.17 -7.42 14.94
N ASN A 112 -12.76 -8.16 15.96
CA ASN A 112 -13.17 -7.94 17.33
C ASN A 112 -12.02 -7.22 18.04
N THR A 113 -12.25 -5.98 18.47
CA THR A 113 -11.23 -5.15 19.13
C THR A 113 -10.69 -5.77 20.42
N THR A 114 -11.45 -6.68 21.04
CA THR A 114 -10.99 -7.45 22.22
C THR A 114 -10.00 -8.57 21.88
N GLU A 115 -9.88 -8.94 20.61
CA GLU A 115 -8.97 -9.98 20.10
C GLU A 115 -7.67 -9.38 19.52
N CYS A 116 -7.57 -8.05 19.46
CA CYS A 116 -6.36 -7.34 19.04
C CYS A 116 -5.21 -7.63 20.02
N GLY A 117 -4.07 -8.10 19.50
CA GLY A 117 -2.92 -8.51 20.29
C GLY A 117 -1.69 -8.77 19.42
N ARG A 118 -0.60 -9.18 20.05
CA ARG A 118 0.64 -9.58 19.35
C ARG A 118 0.38 -10.83 18.50
N GLU A 119 1.16 -11.00 17.43
CA GLU A 119 1.12 -12.19 16.54
C GLU A 119 -0.16 -12.36 15.72
N TYR A 120 -0.88 -11.27 15.44
CA TYR A 120 -2.04 -11.30 14.54
C TYR A 120 -3.22 -12.17 15.04
N SER A 121 -3.37 -12.38 16.35
CA SER A 121 -4.43 -13.21 16.96
C SER A 121 -5.88 -12.82 16.57
N GLY A 122 -6.11 -11.54 16.30
CA GLY A 122 -7.40 -11.01 15.86
C GLY A 122 -7.66 -11.09 14.35
N TRP A 123 -6.70 -11.63 13.57
CA TRP A 123 -6.74 -11.67 12.12
C TRP A 123 -7.21 -13.06 11.66
N HIS A 124 -8.50 -13.18 11.38
CA HIS A 124 -9.16 -14.47 11.09
C HIS A 124 -9.10 -14.84 9.61
N TRP A 125 -7.91 -15.14 9.12
CA TRP A 125 -7.63 -15.35 7.69
C TRP A 125 -8.42 -16.50 7.05
N ARG A 126 -8.73 -16.32 5.77
CA ARG A 126 -9.20 -17.30 4.79
C ARG A 126 -7.99 -17.97 4.19
N ASN A 127 -7.71 -19.17 4.66
CA ASN A 127 -6.55 -19.94 4.22
C ASN A 127 -6.60 -20.26 2.71
N GLU A 128 -7.80 -20.31 2.13
CA GLU A 128 -8.01 -20.52 0.69
C GLU A 128 -7.52 -19.37 -0.19
N LYS A 129 -7.26 -18.19 0.39
CA LYS A 129 -6.72 -17.01 -0.30
C LYS A 129 -5.21 -16.85 -0.14
N ARG A 130 -4.57 -17.76 0.59
CA ARG A 130 -3.11 -17.73 0.79
C ARG A 130 -2.40 -18.16 -0.49
N LEU A 131 -1.62 -17.25 -1.07
CA LEU A 131 -0.73 -17.46 -2.19
C LEU A 131 0.74 -17.49 -1.75
N GLY A 132 1.59 -18.08 -2.60
CA GLY A 132 3.03 -17.92 -2.49
C GLY A 132 3.48 -16.56 -3.03
N ALA A 133 4.58 -16.02 -2.49
CA ALA A 133 5.15 -14.75 -2.94
C ALA A 133 5.41 -14.72 -4.47
N ASP A 134 5.78 -15.85 -5.08
CA ASP A 134 5.96 -15.94 -6.54
C ASP A 134 4.69 -15.68 -7.34
N ALA A 135 3.53 -16.12 -6.84
CA ALA A 135 2.26 -15.87 -7.53
C ALA A 135 1.90 -14.38 -7.51
N ILE A 136 2.17 -13.72 -6.38
CA ILE A 136 1.98 -12.27 -6.20
C ILE A 136 2.94 -11.50 -7.11
N ARG A 137 4.21 -11.90 -7.16
CA ARG A 137 5.22 -11.32 -8.05
C ARG A 137 4.77 -11.31 -9.51
N ILE A 138 4.19 -12.42 -9.98
CA ILE A 138 3.67 -12.54 -11.34
C ILE A 138 2.50 -11.58 -11.58
N GLN A 139 1.59 -11.45 -10.61
CA GLN A 139 0.46 -10.51 -10.71
C GLN A 139 0.92 -9.06 -10.80
N LEU A 140 1.86 -8.66 -9.93
CA LEU A 140 2.51 -7.34 -9.95
C LEU A 140 3.14 -7.04 -11.31
N SER A 141 3.99 -7.95 -11.79
CA SER A 141 4.68 -7.76 -13.08
C SER A 141 3.71 -7.63 -14.26
N ASN A 142 2.59 -8.36 -14.24
CA ASN A 142 1.56 -8.26 -15.27
C ASN A 142 0.82 -6.92 -15.22
N PHE A 143 0.49 -6.42 -14.03
CA PHE A 143 -0.15 -5.12 -13.86
C PHE A 143 0.77 -3.98 -14.32
N GLU A 144 2.02 -3.94 -13.82
CA GLU A 144 2.98 -2.89 -14.17
C GLU A 144 3.19 -2.81 -15.68
N ARG A 145 3.35 -3.96 -16.35
CA ARG A 145 3.44 -4.04 -17.83
C ARG A 145 2.18 -3.57 -18.54
N SER A 146 1.01 -3.84 -17.97
CA SER A 146 -0.27 -3.38 -18.53
C SER A 146 -0.38 -1.86 -18.40
N SER A 147 -0.07 -1.30 -17.23
CA SER A 147 -0.11 0.13 -16.94
C SER A 147 0.89 0.90 -17.82
N GLY A 148 2.13 0.43 -17.96
CA GLY A 148 3.13 1.04 -18.84
C GLY A 148 2.79 1.02 -20.34
N ARG A 149 1.89 0.12 -20.77
CA ARG A 149 1.38 0.07 -22.15
C ARG A 149 0.12 0.91 -22.37
N THR A 150 -0.75 0.98 -21.38
CA THR A 150 -2.12 1.50 -21.53
C THR A 150 -2.25 2.95 -21.07
N TYR A 151 -1.39 3.41 -20.16
CA TYR A 151 -1.45 4.78 -19.66
C TYR A 151 -0.84 5.79 -20.65
N PRO A 152 -1.39 7.01 -20.74
CA PRO A 152 -0.88 8.02 -21.64
C PRO A 152 0.58 8.39 -21.28
N PRO A 153 1.43 8.79 -22.24
CA PRO A 153 2.84 9.15 -22.00
C PRO A 153 3.05 10.11 -20.83
N GLU A 154 2.14 11.07 -20.64
CA GLU A 154 2.14 12.07 -19.57
C GLU A 154 1.92 11.46 -18.19
N ALA A 155 1.24 10.31 -18.11
CA ALA A 155 1.05 9.54 -16.88
C ALA A 155 2.16 8.50 -16.64
N ARG A 156 3.06 8.28 -17.62
CA ARG A 156 4.20 7.35 -17.54
C ARG A 156 5.53 8.07 -17.25
N VAL A 157 5.48 9.35 -16.87
CA VAL A 157 6.66 10.17 -16.53
C VAL A 157 7.36 9.66 -15.25
N HIS A 158 6.68 8.84 -14.44
CA HIS A 158 7.30 8.10 -13.35
C HIS A 158 7.84 6.75 -13.80
N ALA A 159 9.10 6.50 -13.47
CA ALA A 159 9.83 5.25 -13.78
C ALA A 159 9.03 3.99 -13.40
N TYR A 160 8.33 4.04 -12.26
CA TYR A 160 7.56 2.94 -11.67
C TYR A 160 6.23 2.62 -12.39
N LEU A 161 5.79 3.49 -13.31
CA LEU A 161 4.64 3.24 -14.21
C LEU A 161 5.10 2.98 -15.65
N SER A 162 6.36 3.22 -15.98
CA SER A 162 6.91 3.00 -17.32
C SER A 162 7.51 1.59 -17.50
N GLU A 163 8.07 1.01 -16.44
CA GLU A 163 8.69 -0.32 -16.46
C GLU A 163 8.34 -1.09 -15.18
N PRO A 164 8.19 -2.44 -15.24
CA PRO A 164 8.00 -3.25 -14.05
C PRO A 164 9.24 -3.20 -13.16
N ASP A 165 9.07 -2.83 -11.90
CA ASP A 165 10.16 -2.70 -10.92
C ASP A 165 9.88 -3.66 -9.76
N VAL A 166 8.73 -3.49 -9.11
CA VAL A 166 8.35 -4.30 -7.96
C VAL A 166 7.99 -5.72 -8.37
N GLY A 167 7.37 -5.92 -9.53
CA GLY A 167 7.13 -7.25 -10.10
C GLY A 167 8.39 -8.04 -10.44
N GLU A 168 9.57 -7.40 -10.49
CA GLU A 168 10.84 -8.07 -10.76
C GLU A 168 11.57 -8.50 -9.48
N CYS A 169 11.53 -7.66 -8.45
CA CYS A 169 12.29 -7.86 -7.21
C CYS A 169 11.48 -8.41 -6.02
N TYR A 170 10.14 -8.44 -6.11
CA TYR A 170 9.28 -8.85 -5.01
C TYR A 170 9.56 -10.29 -4.54
N PRO A 171 9.54 -10.60 -3.22
CA PRO A 171 9.25 -9.72 -2.08
C PRO A 171 10.51 -9.07 -1.47
N ASN A 172 11.63 -9.07 -2.19
CA ASN A 172 12.93 -8.66 -1.67
C ASN A 172 13.48 -7.42 -2.37
N CYS A 173 12.61 -6.48 -2.72
CA CYS A 173 12.97 -5.24 -3.41
C CYS A 173 13.99 -4.39 -2.64
N ASP A 174 14.15 -4.65 -1.35
CA ASP A 174 15.05 -3.92 -0.46
C ASP A 174 16.44 -4.57 -0.33
N LYS A 175 16.75 -5.65 -1.05
CA LYS A 175 18.04 -6.36 -0.91
C LYS A 175 19.21 -5.69 -1.61
N ASP A 176 18.95 -4.77 -2.53
CA ASP A 176 19.96 -4.08 -3.33
C ASP A 176 20.02 -2.56 -3.02
N THR A 177 19.44 -2.12 -1.91
CA THR A 177 19.47 -0.73 -1.40
C THR A 177 20.41 -0.53 -0.22
#